data_AF-T0JBW0-F1
#
_entry.id   AF-T0JBW0-F1
#
_cell.length_a   1.000
_cell.length_b   1.000
_cell.length_c   1.000
_cell.angle_alpha   90.00
_cell.angle_beta   90.00
_cell.angle_gamma   90.00
#
_symmetry.space_group_name_H-M   'P 1'
#
loop_
_entity.id
_entity.type
_entity.pdbx_description
1 polymer ?
#
loop_
_entity_poly.entity_id
_entity_poly.type
_entity_poly.pdbx_seq_one_letter_code
_entity_poly.pdbx_strand_id
1 'polypeptide(L)'
;MIAVKGLEREREKGARCEVCFDRRFEVSAKKALELGEKKITTTLLVSPLKSQEQLKRSGDAFFKKYGVEFIALDYRSNGGTQDQSQVTKEEMLYRQDYCGCIYGLTMQREEQDRIMDEMFSPISNTTLPASIEERLAMYEKRVELEEQNIEYRIVKEKFLNYRVFNFKLTKGKGELIPAYSICYSMLDKKKADGRIEFKDKNINYFNRQEIKFIDLKHFNELCDSDYKNIKELIFNPPSFEKELSIRALIEPNPYSLSPIIVVEQICDAKLTISLDATTYQDTKEKLLII
;
A
#
# COMPACT_ATOMS: atom_id res chain seq x y z
N MET A 1 14.55 -15.30 9.07
CA MET A 1 15.50 -15.07 7.96
C MET A 1 16.93 -15.21 8.45
N ILE A 2 17.46 -16.42 8.60
CA ILE A 2 18.82 -16.63 9.13
C ILE A 2 19.91 -16.36 8.08
N ALA A 3 19.63 -16.67 6.81
CA ALA A 3 20.64 -16.66 5.74
C ALA A 3 21.31 -15.30 5.48
N VAL A 4 20.63 -14.19 5.73
CA VAL A 4 21.14 -12.83 5.48
C VAL A 4 21.46 -12.06 6.76
N LYS A 5 21.56 -12.76 7.90
CA LYS A 5 21.84 -12.14 9.20
C LYS A 5 23.21 -11.44 9.17
N GLY A 6 23.26 -10.17 9.53
CA GLY A 6 24.47 -9.34 9.47
C GLY A 6 24.70 -8.67 8.11
N LEU A 7 23.88 -8.96 7.10
CA LEU A 7 23.95 -8.36 5.75
C LEU A 7 22.73 -7.46 5.47
N GLU A 8 21.91 -7.15 6.46
CA GLU A 8 20.64 -6.44 6.30
C GLU A 8 20.84 -5.06 5.66
N ARG A 9 21.95 -4.40 5.98
CA ARG A 9 22.31 -3.04 5.53
C ARG A 9 23.15 -3.01 4.24
N GLU A 10 23.49 -4.15 3.67
CA GLU A 10 24.19 -4.21 2.38
C GLU A 10 23.36 -3.53 1.29
N ARG A 11 24.01 -2.76 0.41
CA ARG A 11 23.33 -2.14 -0.72
C ARG A 11 22.89 -3.18 -1.75
N GLU A 12 22.02 -2.77 -2.65
CA GLU A 12 21.72 -3.57 -3.84
C GLU A 12 23.00 -3.84 -4.65
N LYS A 13 23.13 -5.04 -5.22
CA LYS A 13 24.37 -5.63 -5.77
C LYS A 13 25.45 -6.02 -4.73
N GLY A 14 25.23 -5.75 -3.44
CA GLY A 14 26.12 -6.16 -2.36
C GLY A 14 26.01 -7.65 -1.99
N ALA A 15 26.70 -8.05 -0.93
CA ALA A 15 26.82 -9.46 -0.52
C ALA A 15 25.46 -10.12 -0.19
N ARG A 16 24.51 -9.34 0.32
CA ARG A 16 23.12 -9.79 0.58
C ARG A 16 22.44 -10.32 -0.69
N CYS A 17 22.67 -9.68 -1.83
CA CYS A 17 22.05 -10.10 -3.09
C CYS A 17 22.58 -11.46 -3.55
N GLU A 18 23.87 -11.73 -3.38
CA GLU A 18 24.50 -13.00 -3.73
C GLU A 18 23.89 -14.16 -2.93
N VAL A 19 23.76 -14.01 -1.60
CA VAL A 19 23.08 -14.99 -0.74
C VAL A 19 21.63 -15.24 -1.18
N CYS A 20 20.93 -14.18 -1.60
CA CYS A 20 19.57 -14.30 -2.11
C CYS A 20 19.52 -15.09 -3.42
N PHE A 21 20.44 -14.81 -4.35
CA PHE A 21 20.52 -15.51 -5.62
C PHE A 21 20.86 -16.98 -5.42
N ASP A 22 21.87 -17.30 -4.61
CA ASP A 22 22.26 -18.68 -4.30
C ASP A 22 21.10 -19.51 -3.78
N ARG A 23 20.36 -18.95 -2.82
CA ARG A 23 19.18 -19.64 -2.29
C ARG A 23 18.07 -19.80 -3.33
N ARG A 24 17.76 -18.74 -4.10
CA ARG A 24 16.69 -18.79 -5.12
C ARG A 24 17.04 -19.75 -6.25
N PHE A 25 18.27 -19.71 -6.73
CA PHE A 25 18.77 -20.58 -7.78
C PHE A 25 18.81 -22.03 -7.32
N GLU A 26 19.26 -22.29 -6.09
CA GLU A 26 19.23 -23.65 -5.55
C GLU A 26 17.81 -24.23 -5.52
N VAL A 27 16.83 -23.45 -5.08
CA VAL A 27 15.42 -23.88 -5.05
C VAL A 27 14.89 -24.10 -6.47
N SER A 28 15.07 -23.14 -7.38
CA SER A 28 14.59 -23.26 -8.76
C SER A 28 15.23 -24.42 -9.51
N ALA A 29 16.52 -24.65 -9.29
CA ALA A 29 17.24 -25.69 -10.00
C ALA A 29 16.99 -27.09 -9.41
N LYS A 30 16.72 -27.21 -8.10
CA LYS A 30 16.11 -28.44 -7.55
C LYS A 30 14.75 -28.71 -8.20
N LYS A 31 13.93 -27.67 -8.39
CA LYS A 31 12.64 -27.84 -9.08
C LYS A 31 12.81 -28.29 -10.52
N ALA A 32 13.81 -27.76 -11.24
CA ALA A 32 14.14 -28.21 -12.59
C ALA A 32 14.49 -29.71 -12.63
N LEU A 33 15.32 -30.20 -11.69
CA LEU A 33 15.64 -31.61 -11.59
C LEU A 33 14.40 -32.49 -11.37
N GLU A 34 13.50 -32.07 -10.49
CA GLU A 34 12.23 -32.78 -10.25
C GLU A 34 11.37 -32.88 -11.53
N LEU A 35 11.43 -31.85 -12.38
CA LEU A 35 10.70 -31.80 -13.64
C LEU A 35 11.44 -32.50 -14.79
N GLY A 36 12.67 -33.00 -14.56
CA GLY A 36 13.52 -33.59 -15.61
C GLY A 36 14.19 -32.56 -16.52
N GLU A 37 14.14 -31.28 -16.16
CA GLU A 37 14.72 -30.18 -16.92
C GLU A 37 16.22 -30.06 -16.67
N LYS A 38 16.97 -29.81 -17.74
CA LYS A 38 18.44 -29.73 -17.71
C LYS A 38 18.96 -28.30 -17.72
N LYS A 39 18.11 -27.33 -18.00
CA LYS A 39 18.49 -25.92 -18.15
C LYS A 39 17.51 -25.01 -17.43
N ILE A 40 18.01 -23.94 -16.84
CA ILE A 40 17.21 -22.86 -16.26
C ILE A 40 17.75 -21.50 -16.66
N THR A 41 16.91 -20.48 -16.59
CA THR A 41 17.33 -19.08 -16.69
C THR A 41 16.53 -18.23 -15.70
N THR A 42 16.75 -16.92 -15.68
CA THR A 42 16.03 -16.01 -14.79
C THR A 42 15.73 -14.68 -15.46
N THR A 43 14.59 -14.10 -15.11
CA THR A 43 14.25 -12.73 -15.47
C THR A 43 15.18 -11.70 -14.83
N LEU A 44 15.95 -12.06 -13.77
CA LEU A 44 16.91 -11.14 -13.15
C LEU A 44 18.00 -10.66 -14.12
N LEU A 45 18.27 -11.38 -15.20
CA LEU A 45 19.28 -11.03 -16.21
C LEU A 45 18.92 -9.73 -16.96
N VAL A 46 17.64 -9.33 -17.03
CA VAL A 46 17.21 -8.09 -17.69
C VAL A 46 17.44 -6.84 -16.83
N SER A 47 17.61 -7.00 -15.52
CA SER A 47 17.58 -5.86 -14.59
C SER A 47 18.95 -5.17 -14.46
N PRO A 48 19.07 -3.86 -14.75
CA PRO A 48 20.34 -3.13 -14.58
C PRO A 48 20.81 -3.04 -13.12
N LEU A 49 19.91 -3.32 -12.18
CA LEU A 49 20.18 -3.33 -10.74
C LEU A 49 20.75 -4.67 -10.25
N LYS A 50 20.89 -5.68 -11.13
CA LYS A 50 21.45 -6.99 -10.78
C LYS A 50 22.82 -7.18 -11.43
N SER A 51 23.77 -7.70 -10.66
CA SER A 51 25.08 -8.08 -11.18
C SER A 51 24.95 -9.37 -11.99
N GLN A 52 25.25 -9.30 -13.29
CA GLN A 52 25.27 -10.48 -14.17
C GLN A 52 26.30 -11.51 -13.68
N GLU A 53 27.43 -11.04 -13.17
CA GLU A 53 28.50 -11.91 -12.67
C GLU A 53 28.08 -12.68 -11.42
N GLN A 54 27.39 -12.04 -10.47
CA GLN A 54 26.85 -12.74 -9.29
C GLN A 54 25.86 -13.83 -9.70
N LEU A 55 24.95 -13.53 -10.64
CA LEU A 55 23.99 -14.50 -11.15
C LEU A 55 24.68 -15.68 -11.84
N LYS A 56 25.69 -15.40 -12.68
CA LYS A 56 26.47 -16.42 -13.37
C LYS A 56 27.20 -17.33 -12.37
N ARG A 57 27.91 -16.75 -11.39
CA ARG A 57 28.61 -17.52 -10.34
C ARG A 57 27.67 -18.45 -9.57
N SER A 58 26.49 -17.95 -9.22
CA SER A 58 25.46 -18.72 -8.53
C SER A 58 24.97 -19.91 -9.38
N GLY A 59 24.72 -19.67 -10.67
CA GLY A 59 24.36 -20.71 -11.64
C GLY A 59 25.46 -21.77 -11.84
N ASP A 60 26.71 -21.32 -12.03
CA ASP A 60 27.88 -22.20 -12.22
C ASP A 60 28.10 -23.11 -10.99
N ALA A 61 27.93 -22.55 -9.78
CA ALA A 61 28.02 -23.32 -8.54
C ALA A 61 26.94 -24.42 -8.46
N PHE A 62 25.71 -24.12 -8.89
CA PHE A 62 24.66 -25.13 -8.92
C PHE A 62 24.92 -26.20 -9.99
N PHE A 63 25.29 -25.81 -11.21
CA PHE A 63 25.63 -26.74 -12.29
C PHE A 63 26.71 -27.73 -11.84
N LYS A 64 27.78 -27.25 -11.20
CA LYS A 64 28.84 -28.11 -10.67
C LYS A 64 28.33 -29.16 -9.67
N LYS A 65 27.31 -28.82 -8.88
CA LYS A 65 26.78 -29.69 -7.83
C LYS A 65 25.71 -30.67 -8.31
N TYR A 66 24.92 -30.29 -9.31
CA TYR A 66 23.71 -31.03 -9.69
C TYR A 66 23.47 -31.20 -11.20
N GLY A 67 24.28 -30.57 -12.06
CA GLY A 67 24.22 -30.74 -13.52
C GLY A 67 23.12 -29.95 -14.24
N VAL A 68 22.39 -29.06 -13.57
CA VAL A 68 21.43 -28.15 -14.25
C VAL A 68 22.15 -26.90 -14.73
N GLU A 69 22.15 -26.68 -16.05
CA GLU A 69 22.83 -25.57 -16.70
C GLU A 69 22.06 -24.26 -16.48
N PHE A 70 22.74 -23.20 -16.04
CA PHE A 70 22.17 -21.86 -16.01
C PHE A 70 22.50 -21.11 -17.29
N ILE A 71 21.48 -20.79 -18.08
CA ILE A 71 21.61 -19.99 -19.30
C ILE A 71 21.67 -18.51 -18.91
N ALA A 72 22.88 -17.97 -18.89
CA ALA A 72 23.16 -16.56 -18.62
C ALA A 72 23.36 -15.78 -19.93
N LEU A 73 22.28 -15.16 -20.44
CA LEU A 73 22.36 -14.23 -21.57
C LEU A 73 22.29 -12.78 -21.09
N ASP A 74 23.07 -11.89 -21.71
CA ASP A 74 22.99 -10.46 -21.45
C ASP A 74 21.86 -9.81 -22.28
N TYR A 75 20.63 -9.92 -21.78
CA TYR A 75 19.44 -9.32 -22.39
C TYR A 75 19.45 -7.78 -22.41
N ARG A 76 20.45 -7.13 -21.81
CA ARG A 76 20.58 -5.66 -21.79
C ARG A 76 21.34 -5.13 -23.01
N SER A 77 22.15 -6.00 -23.62
CA SER A 77 23.01 -5.67 -24.76
C SER A 77 22.20 -5.37 -26.03
N ASN A 78 22.84 -4.70 -27.00
CA ASN A 78 22.29 -4.46 -28.34
C ASN A 78 20.89 -3.82 -28.39
N GLY A 79 20.55 -2.96 -27.42
CA GLY A 79 19.25 -2.29 -27.38
C GLY A 79 18.18 -3.00 -26.54
N GLY A 80 18.47 -4.16 -25.95
CA GLY A 80 17.45 -4.94 -25.24
C GLY A 80 16.79 -4.25 -24.05
N THR A 81 17.44 -3.24 -23.44
CA THR A 81 16.81 -2.41 -22.39
C THR A 81 15.73 -1.48 -22.97
N GLN A 82 15.98 -0.94 -24.16
CA GLN A 82 15.04 -0.10 -24.89
C GLN A 82 13.85 -0.94 -25.36
N ASP A 83 14.11 -2.11 -25.94
CA ASP A 83 13.07 -3.05 -26.39
C ASP A 83 12.18 -3.49 -25.22
N GLN A 84 12.78 -3.84 -24.07
CA GLN A 84 12.02 -4.14 -22.85
C GLN A 84 11.09 -2.98 -22.47
N SER A 85 11.62 -1.75 -22.50
CA SER A 85 10.86 -0.56 -22.13
C SER A 85 9.75 -0.24 -23.12
N GLN A 86 9.95 -0.54 -24.41
CA GLN A 86 8.96 -0.43 -25.45
C GLN A 86 7.83 -1.44 -25.23
N VAL A 87 8.15 -2.73 -25.17
CA VAL A 87 7.16 -3.81 -24.97
C VAL A 87 6.37 -3.59 -23.68
N THR A 88 7.02 -3.19 -22.59
CA THR A 88 6.33 -2.90 -21.31
C THR A 88 5.27 -1.81 -21.47
N LYS A 89 5.52 -0.80 -22.31
CA LYS A 89 4.57 0.30 -22.57
C LYS A 89 3.45 -0.12 -23.52
N GLU A 90 3.80 -0.86 -24.57
CA GLU A 90 2.85 -1.37 -25.56
C GLU A 90 1.84 -2.33 -24.90
N GLU A 91 2.35 -3.27 -24.10
CA GLU A 91 1.57 -4.28 -23.38
C GLU A 91 0.98 -3.77 -22.05
N MET A 92 1.23 -2.49 -21.72
CA MET A 92 0.74 -1.82 -20.51
C MET A 92 0.97 -2.64 -19.22
N LEU A 93 2.16 -3.25 -19.11
CA LEU A 93 2.50 -4.16 -18.02
C LEU A 93 2.80 -3.39 -16.72
N TYR A 94 2.42 -3.99 -15.60
CA TYR A 94 2.83 -3.50 -14.29
C TYR A 94 4.36 -3.55 -14.17
N ARG A 95 4.94 -2.41 -13.78
CA ARG A 95 6.39 -2.31 -13.56
C ARG A 95 6.69 -2.01 -12.10
N GLN A 96 7.12 -3.05 -11.40
CA GLN A 96 7.67 -2.93 -10.05
C GLN A 96 8.99 -2.12 -10.08
N ASP A 97 9.13 -1.13 -9.19
CA ASP A 97 10.31 -0.25 -9.09
C ASP A 97 11.35 -0.70 -8.05
N TYR A 98 11.10 -1.82 -7.36
CA TYR A 98 11.96 -2.37 -6.31
C TYR A 98 12.31 -3.85 -6.55
N CYS A 99 13.32 -4.38 -5.85
CA CYS A 99 13.80 -5.76 -6.01
C CYS A 99 12.81 -6.86 -5.55
N GLY A 100 11.83 -6.55 -4.72
CA GLY A 100 10.96 -7.53 -4.05
C GLY A 100 11.53 -8.12 -2.76
N CYS A 101 12.62 -7.56 -2.21
CA CYS A 101 13.10 -7.91 -0.86
C CYS A 101 12.86 -6.75 0.09
N ILE A 102 12.47 -7.03 1.34
CA ILE A 102 12.16 -6.01 2.34
C ILE A 102 13.33 -5.05 2.55
N TYR A 103 14.56 -5.56 2.61
CA TYR A 103 15.72 -4.70 2.84
C TYR A 103 15.97 -3.71 1.68
N GLY A 104 15.79 -4.15 0.44
CA GLY A 104 15.89 -3.27 -0.73
C GLY A 104 14.75 -2.26 -0.79
N LEU A 105 13.52 -2.70 -0.48
CA LEU A 105 12.35 -1.83 -0.41
C LEU A 105 12.51 -0.77 0.69
N THR A 106 12.87 -1.16 1.92
CA THR A 106 13.06 -0.25 3.05
C THR A 106 14.10 0.83 2.73
N MET A 107 15.30 0.44 2.27
CA MET A 107 16.34 1.42 1.90
C MET A 107 15.88 2.37 0.79
N GLN A 108 15.21 1.84 -0.25
CA GLN A 108 14.74 2.66 -1.36
C GLN A 108 13.64 3.64 -0.91
N ARG A 109 12.69 3.22 -0.08
CA ARG A 109 11.61 4.08 0.42
C ARG A 109 12.13 5.13 1.40
N GLU A 110 13.10 4.79 2.25
CA GLU A 110 13.82 5.76 3.10
C GLU A 110 14.55 6.82 2.27
N GLU A 111 15.29 6.42 1.22
CA GLU A 111 15.97 7.36 0.32
C GLU A 111 15.00 8.26 -0.46
N GLN A 112 13.81 7.77 -0.76
CA GLN A 112 12.76 8.51 -1.48
C GLN A 112 11.89 9.39 -0.58
N ASP A 113 12.06 9.32 0.75
CA ASP A 113 11.12 9.88 1.73
C ASP A 113 9.67 9.50 1.43
N ARG A 114 9.47 8.21 1.08
CA ARG A 114 8.17 7.64 0.75
C ARG A 114 7.75 6.64 1.80
N ILE A 115 6.45 6.64 2.05
CA ILE A 115 5.82 5.64 2.88
C ILE A 115 5.88 4.29 2.15
N MET A 116 6.16 3.23 2.91
CA MET A 116 6.24 1.86 2.42
C MET A 116 4.85 1.21 2.46
N ASP A 117 3.95 1.70 1.61
CA ASP A 117 2.56 1.25 1.53
C ASP A 117 2.42 -0.24 1.23
N GLU A 118 3.41 -0.84 0.58
CA GLU A 118 3.44 -2.27 0.26
C GLU A 118 3.46 -3.17 1.50
N MET A 119 3.76 -2.60 2.67
CA MET A 119 3.87 -3.32 3.94
C MET A 119 2.69 -3.07 4.87
N PHE A 120 1.64 -2.40 4.40
CA PHE A 120 0.42 -2.18 5.17
C PHE A 120 -0.70 -3.09 4.71
N SER A 121 -1.51 -3.51 5.67
CA SER A 121 -2.79 -4.15 5.42
C SER A 121 -3.81 -3.49 6.34
N PRO A 122 -4.91 -2.92 5.80
CA PRO A 122 -5.92 -2.28 6.62
C PRO A 122 -6.67 -3.32 7.46
N ILE A 123 -6.87 -3.03 8.74
CA ILE A 123 -7.63 -3.88 9.66
C ILE A 123 -9.07 -4.12 9.16
N SER A 124 -9.60 -3.15 8.41
CA SER A 124 -10.94 -3.19 7.84
C SER A 124 -11.08 -4.04 6.58
N ASN A 125 -9.96 -4.60 6.06
CA ASN A 125 -9.90 -5.31 4.78
C ASN A 125 -10.48 -4.50 3.58
N THR A 126 -10.62 -3.19 3.73
CA THR A 126 -11.14 -2.30 2.68
C THR A 126 -10.04 -1.99 1.68
N THR A 127 -10.36 -2.04 0.39
CA THR A 127 -9.47 -1.57 -0.66
C THR A 127 -9.21 -0.07 -0.52
N LEU A 128 -7.97 0.31 -0.22
CA LEU A 128 -7.56 1.70 -0.10
C LEU A 128 -7.07 2.28 -1.43
N PRO A 129 -7.13 3.60 -1.65
CA PRO A 129 -6.58 4.23 -2.85
C PRO A 129 -5.08 3.93 -3.04
N ALA A 130 -4.69 3.57 -4.26
CA ALA A 130 -3.36 3.14 -4.68
C ALA A 130 -2.81 1.89 -3.97
N SER A 131 -3.66 1.14 -3.26
CA SER A 131 -3.28 -0.14 -2.64
C SER A 131 -2.95 -1.22 -3.68
N ILE A 132 -2.37 -2.33 -3.21
CA ILE A 132 -2.12 -3.49 -4.07
C ILE A 132 -3.45 -4.06 -4.55
N GLU A 133 -4.46 -4.09 -3.69
CA GLU A 133 -5.80 -4.59 -3.97
C GLU A 133 -6.51 -3.74 -5.05
N GLU A 134 -6.42 -2.41 -4.98
CA GLU A 134 -6.99 -1.53 -6.00
C GLU A 134 -6.31 -1.75 -7.36
N ARG A 135 -4.97 -1.90 -7.34
CA ARG A 135 -4.19 -2.16 -8.55
C ARG A 135 -4.53 -3.52 -9.17
N LEU A 136 -4.67 -4.57 -8.35
CA LEU A 136 -5.06 -5.89 -8.82
C LEU A 136 -6.45 -5.86 -9.48
N ALA A 137 -7.44 -5.25 -8.83
CA ALA A 137 -8.78 -5.09 -9.39
C ALA A 137 -8.76 -4.33 -10.73
N MET A 138 -7.92 -3.30 -10.86
CA MET A 138 -7.72 -2.60 -12.13
C MET A 138 -7.13 -3.52 -13.20
N TYR A 139 -6.10 -4.31 -12.90
CA TYR A 139 -5.51 -5.23 -13.89
C TYR A 139 -6.42 -6.41 -14.24
N GLU A 140 -7.26 -6.89 -13.32
CA GLU A 140 -8.33 -7.84 -13.62
C GLU A 140 -9.32 -7.22 -14.62
N LYS A 141 -9.75 -5.97 -14.36
CA LYS A 141 -10.62 -5.26 -15.30
C LYS A 141 -9.98 -5.05 -16.67
N ARG A 142 -8.67 -4.81 -16.70
CA ARG A 142 -7.89 -4.71 -17.95
C ARG A 142 -7.99 -5.98 -18.77
N VAL A 143 -7.81 -7.15 -18.13
CA VAL A 143 -7.92 -8.46 -18.80
C VAL A 143 -9.33 -8.67 -19.35
N GLU A 144 -10.38 -8.31 -18.61
CA GLU A 144 -11.76 -8.40 -19.11
C GLU A 144 -11.99 -7.55 -20.37
N LEU A 145 -11.39 -6.35 -20.44
CA LEU A 145 -11.49 -5.48 -21.62
C LEU A 145 -10.74 -6.09 -22.82
N GLU A 146 -9.57 -6.68 -22.59
CA GLU A 146 -8.80 -7.40 -23.62
C GLU A 146 -9.60 -8.58 -24.19
N GLU A 147 -10.22 -9.39 -23.33
CA GLU A 147 -11.07 -10.52 -23.74
C GLU A 147 -12.30 -10.08 -24.55
N GLN A 148 -12.82 -8.89 -24.25
CA GLN A 148 -13.97 -8.30 -24.95
C GLN A 148 -13.57 -7.50 -26.20
N ASN A 149 -12.27 -7.39 -26.51
CA ASN A 149 -11.72 -6.51 -27.55
C ASN A 149 -12.19 -5.04 -27.42
N ILE A 150 -12.32 -4.55 -26.20
CA ILE A 150 -12.64 -3.15 -25.92
C ILE A 150 -11.33 -2.37 -25.81
N GLU A 151 -11.20 -1.28 -26.58
CA GLU A 151 -10.03 -0.44 -26.50
C GLU A 151 -9.97 0.33 -25.18
N TYR A 152 -8.76 0.44 -24.62
CA TYR A 152 -8.53 1.12 -23.36
C TYR A 152 -7.13 1.75 -23.30
N ARG A 153 -6.93 2.63 -22.32
CA ARG A 153 -5.63 3.19 -21.94
C ARG A 153 -5.48 3.17 -20.42
N ILE A 154 -4.26 2.92 -19.95
CA ILE A 154 -3.89 3.17 -18.55
C ILE A 154 -3.33 4.58 -18.44
N VAL A 155 -3.93 5.42 -17.59
CA VAL A 155 -3.46 6.77 -17.28
C VAL A 155 -3.05 6.89 -15.82
N LYS A 156 -2.13 7.83 -15.55
CA LYS A 156 -1.63 8.11 -14.20
C LYS A 156 -2.27 9.39 -13.67
N GLU A 157 -2.79 9.33 -12.46
CA GLU A 157 -3.38 10.46 -11.75
C GLU A 157 -2.63 10.70 -10.44
N LYS A 158 -2.09 11.92 -10.28
CA LYS A 158 -1.57 12.36 -8.99
C LYS A 158 -2.72 12.73 -8.08
N PHE A 159 -2.63 12.31 -6.82
CA PHE A 159 -3.64 12.65 -5.81
C PHE A 159 -3.00 12.77 -4.43
N LEU A 160 -3.73 13.41 -3.51
CA LEU A 160 -3.37 13.41 -2.09
C LEU A 160 -3.86 12.09 -1.50
N ASN A 161 -2.95 11.24 -1.05
CA ASN A 161 -3.30 10.00 -0.38
C ASN A 161 -3.36 10.19 1.14
N TYR A 162 -4.00 9.25 1.84
CA TYR A 162 -4.21 9.31 3.28
C TYR A 162 -4.13 7.92 3.91
N ARG A 163 -3.45 7.81 5.06
CA ARG A 163 -3.33 6.58 5.85
C ARG A 163 -3.47 6.87 7.34
N VAL A 164 -4.15 5.96 8.05
CA VAL A 164 -4.20 5.94 9.52
C VAL A 164 -3.35 4.78 10.00
N PHE A 165 -2.34 5.07 10.82
CA PHE A 165 -1.48 4.07 11.45
C PHE A 165 -2.01 3.65 12.81
N ASN A 166 -2.61 4.59 13.55
CA ASN A 166 -3.16 4.33 14.86
C ASN A 166 -4.27 5.34 15.18
N PHE A 167 -5.34 4.86 15.81
CA PHE A 167 -6.39 5.73 16.32
C PHE A 167 -6.88 5.22 17.68
N LYS A 168 -7.01 6.16 18.63
CA LYS A 168 -7.48 5.89 19.99
C LYS A 168 -8.27 7.07 20.52
N LEU A 169 -9.44 6.79 21.07
CA LEU A 169 -10.24 7.74 21.84
C LEU A 169 -10.37 7.25 23.29
N THR A 170 -10.10 8.12 24.25
CA THR A 170 -10.32 7.82 25.67
C THR A 170 -11.07 8.92 26.39
N LYS A 171 -11.82 8.55 27.43
CA LYS A 171 -12.55 9.44 28.33
C LYS A 171 -11.93 9.45 29.72
N GLY A 172 -11.91 10.63 30.34
CA GLY A 172 -11.48 10.81 31.72
C GLY A 172 -10.04 10.35 31.96
N LYS A 173 -9.85 9.37 32.85
CA LYS A 173 -8.54 8.83 33.25
C LYS A 173 -8.03 7.68 32.36
N GLY A 174 -8.63 7.46 31.19
CA GLY A 174 -8.15 6.49 30.20
C GLY A 174 -9.15 5.39 29.83
N GLU A 175 -10.44 5.56 30.13
CA GLU A 175 -11.50 4.67 29.67
C GLU A 175 -11.54 4.68 28.14
N LEU A 176 -11.38 3.52 27.50
CA LEU A 176 -11.39 3.41 26.03
C LEU A 176 -12.81 3.54 25.50
N ILE A 177 -13.00 4.42 24.51
CA ILE A 177 -14.26 4.56 23.80
C ILE A 177 -14.08 4.05 22.37
N PRO A 178 -14.91 3.12 21.89
CA PRO A 178 -14.97 2.78 20.47
C PRO A 178 -15.27 4.02 19.63
N ALA A 179 -14.39 4.34 18.70
CA ALA A 179 -14.54 5.46 17.80
C ALA A 179 -14.02 5.10 16.40
N TYR A 180 -14.55 5.77 15.39
CA TYR A 180 -14.06 5.70 14.01
C TYR A 180 -13.62 7.09 13.55
N SER A 181 -12.56 7.17 12.75
CA SER A 181 -12.07 8.43 12.19
C SER A 181 -12.33 8.43 10.70
N ILE A 182 -13.13 9.38 10.20
CA ILE A 182 -13.39 9.51 8.76
C ILE A 182 -12.09 9.89 8.04
N CYS A 183 -11.95 9.47 6.79
CA CYS A 183 -10.83 9.82 5.91
C CYS A 183 -10.45 11.32 5.95
N TYR A 184 -9.16 11.61 5.77
CA TYR A 184 -8.57 12.96 5.86
C TYR A 184 -8.76 13.67 7.21
N SER A 185 -8.93 12.93 8.30
CA SER A 185 -8.87 13.49 9.65
C SER A 185 -7.41 13.59 10.10
N MET A 186 -6.94 14.80 10.41
CA MET A 186 -5.54 15.05 10.81
C MET A 186 -5.46 15.80 12.13
N LEU A 187 -4.58 15.36 13.03
CA LEU A 187 -4.30 16.04 14.28
C LEU A 187 -2.88 16.61 14.31
N ASP A 188 -2.76 17.82 14.85
CA ASP A 188 -1.47 18.40 15.20
C ASP A 188 -0.83 17.54 16.29
N LYS A 189 0.44 17.19 16.10
CA LYS A 189 1.23 16.37 17.03
C LYS A 189 0.54 15.03 17.39
N LYS A 190 -0.37 14.54 16.52
CA LYS A 190 -1.08 13.26 16.65
C LYS A 190 -1.95 13.14 17.91
N LYS A 191 -2.24 14.23 18.63
CA LYS A 191 -2.96 14.19 19.90
C LYS A 191 -3.74 15.47 20.19
N ALA A 192 -4.94 15.31 20.75
CA ALA A 192 -5.74 16.40 21.29
C ALA A 192 -6.38 16.02 22.64
N ASP A 193 -6.49 16.98 23.55
CA ASP A 193 -7.10 16.82 24.87
C ASP A 193 -8.10 17.96 25.08
N GLY A 194 -9.37 17.65 25.33
CA GLY A 194 -10.41 18.67 25.36
C GLY A 194 -11.79 18.15 25.75
N ARG A 195 -12.82 18.91 25.39
CA ARG A 195 -14.23 18.60 25.60
C ARG A 195 -15.03 19.11 24.42
N ILE A 196 -16.23 18.55 24.25
CA ILE A 196 -17.21 19.13 23.33
C ILE A 196 -17.63 20.49 23.89
N GLU A 197 -17.58 21.51 23.05
CA GLU A 197 -17.87 22.90 23.41
C GLU A 197 -19.32 23.26 23.10
N PHE A 198 -19.75 22.99 21.89
CA PHE A 198 -21.12 23.27 21.44
C PHE A 198 -21.56 22.27 20.37
N LYS A 199 -22.85 22.29 20.09
CA LYS A 199 -23.50 21.46 19.08
C LYS A 199 -24.25 22.35 18.09
N ASP A 200 -24.06 22.10 16.79
CA ASP A 200 -24.90 22.64 15.73
C ASP A 200 -25.54 21.47 14.97
N LYS A 201 -26.87 21.38 15.01
CA LYS A 201 -27.66 20.27 14.44
C LYS A 201 -27.15 18.91 14.94
N ASN A 202 -26.55 18.09 14.07
CA ASN A 202 -26.04 16.76 14.42
C ASN A 202 -24.50 16.71 14.55
N ILE A 203 -23.84 17.87 14.49
CA ILE A 203 -22.39 18.00 14.55
C ILE A 203 -22.00 18.63 15.90
N ASN A 204 -21.06 17.99 16.60
CA ASN A 204 -20.59 18.44 17.91
C ASN A 204 -19.16 18.94 17.76
N TYR A 205 -18.91 20.18 18.16
CA TYR A 205 -17.65 20.86 17.96
C TYR A 205 -16.80 20.74 19.22
N PHE A 206 -15.57 20.26 19.05
CA PHE A 206 -14.60 20.15 20.12
C PHE A 206 -13.89 21.48 20.33
N ASN A 207 -13.54 21.81 21.57
CA ASN A 207 -12.90 23.08 21.92
C ASN A 207 -11.43 23.22 21.46
N ARG A 208 -10.91 22.29 20.65
CA ARG A 208 -9.52 22.28 20.15
C ARG A 208 -9.42 21.65 18.77
N GLN A 209 -8.48 22.18 17.97
CA GLN A 209 -8.05 21.62 16.67
C GLN A 209 -9.21 21.34 15.70
N GLU A 210 -10.26 22.16 15.74
CA GLU A 210 -11.39 22.12 14.81
C GLU A 210 -12.07 20.74 14.69
N ILE A 211 -11.93 19.91 15.73
CA ILE A 211 -12.40 18.52 15.73
C ILE A 211 -13.93 18.51 15.81
N LYS A 212 -14.54 17.64 15.00
CA LYS A 212 -15.98 17.41 14.98
C LYS A 212 -16.28 15.98 15.41
N PHE A 213 -17.37 15.83 16.16
CA PHE A 213 -17.93 14.55 16.53
C PHE A 213 -19.35 14.41 15.97
N ILE A 214 -19.63 13.25 15.41
CA ILE A 214 -20.98 12.81 15.05
C ILE A 214 -21.27 11.48 15.73
N ASP A 215 -22.54 11.20 16.01
CA ASP A 215 -22.93 9.90 16.52
C ASP A 215 -23.13 8.88 15.38
N LEU A 216 -23.10 7.60 15.74
CA LEU A 216 -23.25 6.50 14.78
C LEU A 216 -24.61 6.55 14.07
N LYS A 217 -25.66 7.02 14.75
CA LYS A 217 -26.98 7.17 14.14
C LYS A 217 -26.93 8.16 12.98
N HIS A 218 -26.35 9.33 13.19
CA HIS A 218 -26.20 10.32 12.13
C HIS A 218 -25.26 9.84 11.03
N PHE A 219 -24.18 9.13 11.37
CA PHE A 219 -23.31 8.50 10.36
C PHE A 219 -24.09 7.53 9.46
N ASN A 220 -24.93 6.68 10.05
CA ASN A 220 -25.79 5.74 9.30
C ASN A 220 -26.77 6.47 8.37
N GLU A 221 -27.38 7.57 8.83
CA GLU A 221 -28.25 8.42 8.00
C GLU A 221 -27.50 9.02 6.80
N LEU A 222 -26.26 9.49 6.99
CA LEU A 222 -25.43 10.06 5.92
C LEU A 222 -24.89 8.99 4.96
N CYS A 223 -24.59 7.80 5.48
CA CYS A 223 -24.01 6.71 4.72
C CYS A 223 -25.06 5.87 3.99
N ASP A 224 -26.34 5.96 4.40
CA ASP A 224 -27.40 5.00 4.01
C ASP A 224 -26.99 3.56 4.41
N SER A 225 -26.68 3.39 5.70
CA SER A 225 -26.21 2.12 6.29
C SER A 225 -26.88 1.83 7.64
N ASP A 226 -26.65 0.65 8.19
CA ASP A 226 -27.28 0.15 9.43
C ASP A 226 -26.27 -0.41 10.45
N TYR A 227 -25.06 0.15 10.53
CA TYR A 227 -24.03 -0.26 11.49
C TYR A 227 -24.59 -0.25 12.92
N LYS A 228 -24.46 -1.36 13.64
CA LYS A 228 -25.04 -1.56 14.99
C LYS A 228 -24.17 -0.97 16.09
N ASN A 229 -22.87 -0.92 15.86
CA ASN A 229 -21.88 -0.40 16.78
C ASN A 229 -20.62 0.04 16.02
N ILE A 230 -19.73 0.75 16.70
CA ILE A 230 -18.51 1.28 16.05
C ILE A 230 -17.53 0.18 15.64
N LYS A 231 -17.52 -0.98 16.31
CA LYS A 231 -16.62 -2.08 15.90
C LYS A 231 -17.00 -2.59 14.52
N GLU A 232 -18.28 -2.72 14.22
CA GLU A 232 -18.77 -3.12 12.90
C GLU A 232 -18.27 -2.14 11.82
N LEU A 233 -18.37 -0.84 12.09
CA LEU A 233 -17.85 0.22 11.22
C LEU A 233 -16.32 0.15 11.07
N ILE A 234 -15.57 -0.12 12.13
CA ILE A 234 -14.10 -0.26 12.07
C ILE A 234 -13.70 -1.42 11.16
N PHE A 235 -14.39 -2.56 11.26
CA PHE A 235 -14.02 -3.76 10.51
C PHE A 235 -14.64 -3.83 9.11
N ASN A 236 -15.70 -3.07 8.84
CA ASN A 236 -16.40 -3.05 7.55
C ASN A 236 -16.84 -1.62 7.18
N PRO A 237 -15.93 -0.64 7.08
CA PRO A 237 -16.28 0.72 6.74
C PRO A 237 -16.76 0.82 5.29
N PRO A 238 -17.49 1.90 4.94
CA PRO A 238 -17.82 2.16 3.55
C PRO A 238 -16.55 2.41 2.71
N SER A 239 -16.70 2.41 1.39
CA SER A 239 -15.57 2.70 0.50
C SER A 239 -14.98 4.08 0.76
N PHE A 240 -13.70 4.27 0.42
CA PHE A 240 -13.02 5.57 0.59
C PHE A 240 -13.74 6.73 -0.12
N GLU A 241 -14.33 6.48 -1.29
CA GLU A 241 -15.12 7.47 -2.05
C GLU A 241 -16.44 7.82 -1.33
N LYS A 242 -17.08 6.83 -0.70
CA LYS A 242 -18.29 7.04 0.08
C LYS A 242 -17.98 7.82 1.35
N GLU A 243 -16.86 7.53 2.02
CA GLU A 243 -16.38 8.35 3.15
C GLU A 243 -16.09 9.79 2.76
N LEU A 244 -15.45 10.02 1.61
CA LEU A 244 -15.24 11.36 1.06
C LEU A 244 -16.56 12.11 0.84
N SER A 245 -17.57 11.41 0.33
CA SER A 245 -18.91 11.97 0.14
C SER A 245 -19.57 12.35 1.48
N ILE A 246 -19.46 11.48 2.49
CA ILE A 246 -19.95 11.76 3.86
C ILE A 246 -19.20 12.95 4.46
N ARG A 247 -17.87 13.01 4.31
CA ARG A 247 -17.04 14.14 4.75
C ARG A 247 -17.53 15.45 4.13
N ALA A 248 -17.77 15.48 2.83
CA ALA A 248 -18.24 16.67 2.13
C ALA A 248 -19.60 17.20 2.62
N LEU A 249 -20.47 16.32 3.17
CA LEU A 249 -21.73 16.73 3.78
C LEU A 249 -21.54 17.41 5.16
N ILE A 250 -20.49 17.04 5.89
CA ILE A 250 -20.17 17.57 7.23
C ILE A 250 -19.23 18.79 7.15
N GLU A 251 -18.34 18.79 6.16
CA GLU A 251 -17.31 19.79 5.91
C GLU A 251 -17.23 20.02 4.39
N PRO A 252 -17.99 20.99 3.86
CA PRO A 252 -18.06 21.24 2.42
C PRO A 252 -16.73 21.67 1.78
N ASN A 253 -15.75 22.11 2.56
CA ASN A 253 -14.42 22.41 2.03
C ASN A 253 -13.67 21.10 1.71
N PRO A 254 -13.42 20.78 0.42
CA PRO A 254 -12.80 19.53 0.01
C PRO A 254 -11.32 19.41 0.45
N TYR A 255 -10.70 20.51 0.86
CA TYR A 255 -9.31 20.56 1.34
C TYR A 255 -9.20 20.56 2.87
N SER A 256 -10.33 20.52 3.59
CA SER A 256 -10.27 20.49 5.04
C SER A 256 -9.67 19.16 5.51
N LEU A 257 -8.74 19.25 6.45
CA LEU A 257 -8.15 18.11 7.16
C LEU A 257 -8.65 18.02 8.61
N SER A 258 -9.65 18.82 8.97
CA SER A 258 -10.24 18.83 10.31
C SER A 258 -10.71 17.43 10.69
N PRO A 259 -10.41 16.91 11.89
CA PRO A 259 -10.84 15.58 12.27
C PRO A 259 -12.35 15.46 12.39
N ILE A 260 -12.89 14.39 11.83
CA ILE A 260 -14.30 14.01 12.01
C ILE A 260 -14.33 12.62 12.61
N ILE A 261 -14.80 12.54 13.85
CA ILE A 261 -14.81 11.32 14.66
C ILE A 261 -16.25 10.86 14.85
N VAL A 262 -16.49 9.59 14.57
CA VAL A 262 -17.76 8.91 14.81
C VAL A 262 -17.67 8.15 16.13
N VAL A 263 -18.66 8.33 17.00
CA VAL A 263 -18.79 7.60 18.27
C VAL A 263 -20.19 7.01 18.40
N GLU A 264 -20.39 6.01 19.25
CA GLU A 264 -21.74 5.47 19.47
C GLU A 264 -22.69 6.51 20.06
N GLN A 265 -22.22 7.24 21.07
CA GLN A 265 -22.94 8.30 21.74
C GLN A 265 -22.01 9.45 22.08
N ILE A 266 -22.50 10.67 21.90
CA ILE A 266 -21.80 11.89 22.27
C ILE A 266 -21.65 11.94 23.79
N CYS A 267 -20.44 12.20 24.28
CA CYS A 267 -20.15 12.26 25.71
C CYS A 267 -19.72 13.65 26.15
N ASP A 268 -20.38 14.17 27.18
CA ASP A 268 -19.98 15.41 27.84
C ASP A 268 -18.94 15.11 28.93
N ALA A 269 -17.71 14.83 28.49
CA ALA A 269 -16.60 14.54 29.38
C ALA A 269 -15.27 15.01 28.77
N LYS A 270 -14.22 15.03 29.59
CA LYS A 270 -12.86 15.21 29.08
C LYS A 270 -12.49 14.03 28.18
N LEU A 271 -12.13 14.33 26.94
CA LEU A 271 -11.67 13.38 25.95
C LEU A 271 -10.21 13.61 25.61
N THR A 272 -9.52 12.51 25.36
CA THR A 272 -8.18 12.46 24.81
C THR A 272 -8.23 11.65 23.52
N ILE A 273 -7.84 12.29 22.44
CA ILE A 273 -7.81 11.73 21.09
C ILE A 273 -6.35 11.54 20.71
N SER A 274 -5.99 10.37 20.23
CA SER A 274 -4.69 10.09 19.62
C SER A 274 -4.94 9.54 18.21
N LEU A 275 -4.50 10.28 17.20
CA LEU A 275 -4.66 9.93 15.78
C LEU A 275 -3.31 10.08 15.09
N ASP A 276 -2.68 8.94 14.82
CA ASP A 276 -1.49 8.88 13.99
C ASP A 276 -1.94 8.61 12.55
N ALA A 277 -2.03 9.68 11.77
CA ALA A 277 -2.40 9.66 10.38
C ALA A 277 -1.45 10.54 9.57
N THR A 278 -1.36 10.27 8.27
CA THR A 278 -0.52 11.02 7.35
C THR A 278 -1.21 11.23 6.02
N THR A 279 -0.98 12.39 5.43
CA THR A 279 -1.27 12.66 4.03
C THR A 279 0.05 12.74 3.26
N TYR A 280 0.03 12.36 1.99
CA TYR A 280 1.21 12.39 1.13
C TYR A 280 0.79 12.42 -0.33
N GLN A 281 1.65 12.96 -1.19
CA GLN A 281 1.40 12.92 -2.63
C GLN A 281 1.66 11.51 -3.15
N ASP A 282 0.72 10.97 -3.91
CA ASP A 282 0.84 9.66 -4.54
C ASP A 282 0.36 9.68 -5.99
N THR A 283 0.53 8.57 -6.70
CA THR A 283 0.06 8.40 -8.08
C THR A 283 -0.64 7.07 -8.22
N LYS A 284 -1.91 7.11 -8.66
CA LYS A 284 -2.68 5.91 -9.01
C LYS A 284 -2.82 5.77 -10.51
N GLU A 285 -3.02 4.53 -10.94
CA GLU A 285 -3.31 4.17 -12.33
C GLU A 285 -4.83 3.99 -12.48
N LYS A 286 -5.37 4.43 -13.61
CA LYS A 286 -6.79 4.27 -13.96
C LYS A 286 -6.91 3.75 -15.38
N LEU A 287 -7.90 2.90 -15.60
CA LEU A 287 -8.34 2.51 -16.93
C LEU A 287 -9.29 3.56 -17.50
N LEU A 288 -9.02 4.00 -18.72
CA LEU A 288 -9.92 4.79 -19.55
C LEU A 288 -10.31 3.94 -20.75
N ILE A 289 -11.60 3.68 -20.90
CA ILE A 289 -12.17 3.07 -22.11
C ILE A 289 -12.22 4.16 -23.18
N ILE A 290 -11.81 3.82 -24.41
CA ILE A 290 -11.75 4.74 -25.56
C ILE A 290 -12.59 4.24 -26.72
#